data_AF-A0A2Z3H0S0-F1
#
_entry.id   AF-A0A2Z3H0S0-F1
#
_cell.length_a   1.000
_cell.length_b   1.000
_cell.length_c   1.000
_cell.angle_alpha   90.00
_cell.angle_beta   90.00
_cell.angle_gamma   90.00
#
_symmetry.space_group_name_H-M   'P 1'
#
loop_
_entity.id
_entity.type
_entity.pdbx_description
1 polymer ?
#
loop_
_entity_poly.entity_id
_entity_poly.type
_entity_poly.pdbx_seq_one_letter_code
_entity_poly.pdbx_strand_id
1 'polypeptide(L)'
;MRITRPRASSTHKRPNPALHLTPPADSGLTASCIMAVQVSFMFGERGTGGAMAGKLMKRDAIIDLVKSEHRTNARRRREGLTRHPVVGIVCGCTLPDCGGWHAIVTERTIPTEAEADATLATKQAARKASKRARKATVVRKWRKPAEPDTAPDPTA
;
A
#
# COMPACT_ATOMS: atom_id res chain seq x y z
N MET A 1 -54.41 23.25 5.52
CA MET A 1 -53.44 22.51 4.68
C MET A 1 -52.06 23.14 4.83
N ARG A 2 -51.11 22.43 5.45
CA ARG A 2 -49.72 22.92 5.66
C ARG A 2 -48.80 22.24 4.65
N ILE A 3 -48.18 23.04 3.78
CA ILE A 3 -47.16 22.57 2.82
C ILE A 3 -45.81 22.57 3.54
N THR A 4 -45.29 21.39 3.86
CA THR A 4 -43.92 21.21 4.37
C THR A 4 -42.96 21.11 3.19
N ARG A 5 -42.03 22.07 3.07
CA ARG A 5 -40.88 21.97 2.16
C ARG A 5 -39.79 21.09 2.80
N PRO A 6 -39.20 20.11 2.08
CA PRO A 6 -38.03 19.40 2.56
C PRO A 6 -36.78 20.29 2.47
N ARG A 7 -36.00 20.30 3.56
CA ARG A 7 -34.70 21.01 3.66
C ARG A 7 -33.60 20.05 3.20
N ALA A 8 -33.20 20.15 1.94
CA ALA A 8 -32.01 19.46 1.43
C ALA A 8 -30.75 20.20 1.92
N SER A 9 -30.06 19.64 2.91
CA SER A 9 -28.73 20.11 3.32
C SER A 9 -27.65 19.27 2.64
N SER A 10 -27.27 19.63 1.42
CA SER A 10 -26.06 19.10 0.77
C SER A 10 -24.84 19.79 1.36
N THR A 11 -24.30 19.26 2.46
CA THR A 11 -22.96 19.63 2.90
C THR A 11 -21.95 19.03 1.91
N HIS A 12 -21.52 19.86 0.95
CA HIS A 12 -20.32 19.61 0.17
C HIS A 12 -19.14 19.45 1.15
N LYS A 13 -18.75 18.20 1.46
CA LYS A 13 -17.45 17.94 2.06
C LYS A 13 -16.41 18.41 1.05
N ARG A 14 -15.70 19.50 1.36
CA ARG A 14 -14.47 19.87 0.64
C ARG A 14 -13.56 18.63 0.64
N PRO A 15 -13.01 18.21 -0.51
CA PRO A 15 -11.99 17.17 -0.52
C PRO A 15 -10.83 17.62 0.37
N ASN A 16 -10.30 16.69 1.18
CA ASN A 16 -9.19 16.94 2.08
C ASN A 16 -8.01 17.52 1.27
N PRO A 17 -7.57 18.77 1.53
CA PRO A 17 -6.49 19.40 0.75
C PRO A 17 -5.14 18.69 0.90
N ALA A 18 -5.00 17.77 1.87
CA ALA A 18 -3.79 16.99 2.06
C ALA A 18 -3.54 15.91 0.98
N LEU A 19 -4.51 15.60 0.12
CA LEU A 19 -4.35 14.58 -0.91
C LEU A 19 -3.42 15.00 -2.08
N HIS A 20 -3.04 16.28 -2.15
CA HIS A 20 -2.18 16.82 -3.20
C HIS A 20 -0.70 16.92 -2.81
N LEU A 21 -0.32 16.48 -1.61
CA LEU A 21 1.06 16.52 -1.12
C LEU A 21 1.76 15.15 -1.13
N THR A 22 1.25 14.16 -1.87
CA THR A 22 2.06 13.00 -2.21
C THR A 22 3.18 13.49 -3.14
N PRO A 23 4.46 13.55 -2.70
CA PRO A 23 5.53 13.91 -3.61
C PRO A 23 5.55 12.89 -4.77
N PRO A 24 5.93 13.32 -5.99
CA PRO A 24 6.07 12.40 -7.11
C PRO A 24 7.01 11.26 -6.68
N ALA A 25 6.58 10.03 -6.98
CA ALA A 25 7.24 8.78 -6.58
C ALA A 25 8.61 8.54 -7.25
N ASP A 26 9.24 9.59 -7.80
CA ASP A 26 10.41 9.52 -8.66
C ASP A 26 11.74 9.68 -7.91
N SER A 27 11.72 9.98 -6.62
CA SER A 27 12.91 9.85 -5.78
C SER A 27 12.97 8.43 -5.23
N GLY A 28 13.83 7.57 -5.80
CA GLY A 28 14.09 6.19 -5.33
C GLY A 28 14.62 6.06 -3.88
N LEU A 29 14.43 7.07 -3.05
CA LEU A 29 14.53 7.01 -1.61
C LEU A 29 13.25 6.35 -1.10
N THR A 30 13.38 5.11 -0.61
CA THR A 30 12.39 4.50 0.28
C THR A 30 12.04 5.53 1.35
N ALA A 31 10.84 6.12 1.29
CA ALA A 31 10.35 6.98 2.34
C ALA A 31 10.46 6.18 3.64
N SER A 32 11.29 6.63 4.60
CA SER A 32 11.44 5.94 5.89
C SER A 32 10.04 5.68 6.43
N CYS A 33 9.75 4.43 6.79
CA CYS A 33 8.41 3.99 7.24
C CYS A 33 7.81 4.91 8.32
N ILE A 34 8.67 5.62 9.05
CA ILE A 34 8.33 6.64 10.05
C ILE A 34 7.52 7.81 9.48
N MET A 35 7.84 8.30 8.27
CA MET A 35 7.10 9.41 7.64
C MET A 35 5.66 9.00 7.29
N ALA A 36 5.45 7.77 6.79
CA ALA A 36 4.10 7.28 6.47
C ALA A 36 3.23 7.09 7.72
N VAL A 37 3.83 6.67 8.84
CA VAL A 37 3.14 6.55 10.14
C VAL A 37 2.79 7.94 10.70
N GLN A 38 3.70 8.92 10.58
CA GLN A 38 3.49 10.28 11.06
C GLN A 38 2.37 11.02 10.30
N VAL A 39 2.29 10.86 8.97
CA VAL A 39 1.22 11.50 8.17
C VAL A 39 -0.14 10.86 8.44
N SER A 40 -0.19 9.54 8.69
CA SER A 40 -1.44 8.85 9.03
C SER A 40 -2.01 9.27 10.39
N PHE A 41 -1.15 9.69 11.33
CA PHE A 41 -1.55 10.11 12.67
C PHE A 41 -2.18 11.51 12.72
N MET A 42 -1.80 12.44 11.82
CA MET A 42 -2.39 13.78 11.80
C MET A 42 -3.86 13.80 11.33
N PHE A 43 -4.37 12.71 10.75
CA PHE A 43 -5.74 12.62 10.21
C PHE A 43 -6.67 11.63 10.94
N GLY A 44 -6.21 10.98 12.01
CA GLY A 44 -7.03 10.09 12.85
C GLY A 44 -7.75 10.87 13.95
N GLU A 45 -9.07 10.93 13.87
CA GLU A 45 -9.96 11.78 14.65
C GLU A 45 -9.94 11.53 16.17
N ARG A 46 -10.18 12.62 16.92
CA ARG A 46 -10.34 12.72 18.37
C ARG A 46 -11.61 12.00 18.82
N GLY A 47 -11.61 10.67 18.88
CA GLY A 47 -12.65 9.90 19.55
C GLY A 47 -12.40 9.86 21.06
N THR A 48 -13.18 10.63 21.82
CA THR A 48 -13.27 10.55 23.28
C THR A 48 -13.74 9.15 23.72
N GLY A 49 -12.80 8.29 24.08
CA GLY A 49 -13.07 6.98 24.67
C GLY A 49 -11.75 6.27 24.96
N GLY A 50 -11.36 6.24 26.24
CA GLY A 50 -10.05 5.83 26.70
C GLY A 50 -9.61 4.41 26.27
N ALA A 51 -8.29 4.28 26.19
CA ALA A 51 -7.53 3.03 26.15
C ALA A 51 -7.63 2.17 24.88
N MET A 52 -7.07 2.64 23.75
CA MET A 52 -6.29 1.81 22.80
C MET A 52 -5.47 2.69 21.81
N ALA A 53 -4.93 3.84 22.23
CA ALA A 53 -3.87 4.47 21.45
C ALA A 53 -2.67 3.51 21.46
N GLY A 54 -2.44 2.81 20.34
CA GLY A 54 -1.56 1.66 20.26
C GLY A 54 -0.17 1.97 20.83
N LYS A 55 0.42 1.00 21.53
CA LYS A 55 1.69 1.09 22.29
C LYS A 55 2.87 1.66 21.49
N LEU A 56 2.82 1.56 20.17
CA LEU A 56 3.76 2.14 19.21
C LEU A 56 3.71 3.67 19.10
N MET A 57 2.75 4.34 19.74
CA MET A 57 2.52 5.77 19.59
C MET A 57 3.10 6.61 20.74
N LYS A 58 3.75 6.00 21.75
CA LYS A 58 4.50 6.75 22.75
C LYS A 58 5.79 7.31 22.14
N ARG A 59 6.11 8.56 22.47
CA ARG A 59 7.33 9.24 22.00
C ARG A 59 8.60 8.43 22.27
N ASP A 60 8.71 7.85 23.47
CA ASP A 60 9.90 7.10 23.87
C ASP A 60 10.05 5.79 23.07
N ALA A 61 8.95 5.07 22.84
CA ALA A 61 8.94 3.87 22.01
C ALA A 61 9.34 4.16 20.55
N ILE A 62 8.94 5.32 20.01
CA ILE A 62 9.35 5.78 18.67
C ILE A 62 10.85 6.10 18.65
N ILE A 63 11.35 6.83 19.67
CA ILE A 63 12.78 7.16 19.79
C ILE A 63 13.61 5.88 19.86
N ASP A 64 13.18 4.87 20.61
CA ASP A 64 13.88 3.60 20.72
C ASP A 64 13.87 2.81 19.42
N LEU A 65 12.77 2.84 18.68
CA LEU A 65 12.68 2.21 17.37
C LEU A 65 13.64 2.88 16.36
N VAL A 66 13.70 4.23 16.32
CA VAL A 66 14.67 4.98 15.50
C VAL A 66 16.11 4.65 15.88
N LYS A 67 16.43 4.66 17.18
CA LYS A 67 17.78 4.30 17.66
C LYS A 67 18.14 2.86 17.29
N SER A 68 17.18 1.93 17.37
CA SER A 68 17.39 0.56 16.94
C SER A 68 17.70 0.45 15.45
N GLU A 69 17.03 1.25 14.61
CA GLU A 69 17.30 1.33 13.17
C GLU A 69 18.74 1.78 12.90
N HIS A 70 19.18 2.86 13.55
CA HIS A 70 20.55 3.36 13.40
C HIS A 70 21.59 2.33 13.84
N ARG A 71 21.37 1.63 14.96
CA ARG A 71 22.28 0.56 15.44
C ARG A 71 22.35 -0.59 14.43
N THR A 72 21.21 -1.04 13.93
CA THR A 72 21.15 -2.14 12.95
C THR A 72 21.79 -1.75 11.62
N ASN A 73 21.59 -0.51 11.15
CA ASN A 73 22.25 0.01 9.95
C ASN A 73 23.78 0.13 10.13
N ALA A 74 24.25 0.58 11.29
CA ALA A 74 25.69 0.63 11.59
C ALA A 74 26.30 -0.78 11.61
N ARG A 75 25.59 -1.78 12.15
CA ARG A 75 26.00 -3.18 12.11
C ARG A 75 26.05 -3.71 10.67
N ARG A 76 24.99 -3.49 9.91
CA ARG A 76 24.88 -3.86 8.48
C ARG A 76 26.05 -3.34 7.65
N ARG A 77 26.47 -2.09 7.85
CA ARG A 77 27.61 -1.49 7.14
C ARG A 77 28.94 -2.15 7.51
N ARG A 78 29.17 -2.43 8.80
CA ARG A 78 30.40 -3.10 9.27
C ARG A 78 30.51 -4.54 8.79
N GLU A 79 29.39 -5.24 8.68
CA GLU A 79 29.33 -6.63 8.21
C GLU A 79 29.35 -6.75 6.67
N GLY A 80 29.43 -5.64 5.93
CA GLY A 80 29.40 -5.66 4.45
C GLY A 80 28.05 -6.05 3.86
N LEU A 81 26.99 -6.14 4.67
CA LEU A 81 25.65 -6.55 4.27
C LEU A 81 24.83 -5.41 3.65
N THR A 82 25.48 -4.52 2.91
CA THR A 82 24.84 -3.31 2.35
C THR A 82 23.74 -3.61 1.34
N ARG A 83 23.71 -4.82 0.75
CA ARG A 83 22.62 -5.27 -0.11
C ARG A 83 21.48 -5.97 0.63
N HIS A 84 21.55 -6.17 1.95
CA HIS A 84 20.48 -6.83 2.69
C HIS A 84 19.50 -5.81 3.27
N PRO A 85 18.18 -6.02 3.15
CA PRO A 85 17.21 -5.10 3.69
C PRO A 85 17.18 -5.18 5.22
N VAL A 86 16.93 -4.03 5.84
CA VAL A 86 16.65 -3.92 7.28
C VAL A 86 15.15 -3.82 7.44
N VAL A 87 14.56 -4.70 8.25
CA VAL A 87 13.12 -4.74 8.50
C VAL A 87 12.84 -4.43 9.96
N GLY A 88 11.82 -3.61 10.22
CA GLY A 88 11.29 -3.38 11.55
C GLY A 88 10.38 -4.53 11.96
N ILE A 89 10.62 -5.09 13.15
CA ILE A 89 9.84 -6.14 13.79
C ILE A 89 9.19 -5.53 15.02
N VAL A 90 7.87 -5.47 15.03
CA VAL A 90 7.09 -4.95 16.17
C VAL A 90 7.02 -6.02 17.25
N CYS A 91 7.32 -5.68 18.51
CA CYS A 91 7.06 -6.60 19.62
C CYS A 91 5.54 -6.69 19.87
N GLY A 92 4.99 -7.90 19.84
CA GLY A 92 3.60 -8.15 20.23
C GLY A 92 3.38 -8.23 21.75
N CYS A 93 4.41 -7.98 22.54
CA CYS A 93 4.36 -8.14 23.99
C CYS A 93 3.47 -7.09 24.68
N THR A 94 2.97 -7.43 25.87
CA THR A 94 2.05 -6.54 26.59
C THR A 94 2.73 -5.36 27.28
N LEU A 95 4.06 -5.39 27.38
CA LEU A 95 4.86 -4.39 28.09
C LEU A 95 4.69 -2.98 27.51
N PRO A 96 4.49 -1.96 28.36
CA PRO A 96 4.14 -0.60 27.93
C PRO A 96 5.26 0.14 27.20
N ASP A 97 6.50 -0.36 27.28
CA ASP A 97 7.71 0.29 26.77
C ASP A 97 8.43 -0.56 25.71
N CYS A 98 7.79 -1.62 25.19
CA CYS A 98 8.38 -2.43 24.15
C CYS A 98 7.95 -1.96 22.75
N GLY A 99 8.82 -1.25 22.05
CA GLY A 99 8.56 -0.63 20.74
C GLY A 99 8.88 -1.50 19.51
N GLY A 100 9.53 -2.65 19.69
CA GLY A 100 10.06 -3.47 18.57
C GLY A 100 11.55 -3.24 18.31
N TRP A 101 12.08 -3.89 17.28
CA TRP A 101 13.50 -3.85 16.93
C TRP A 101 13.69 -4.01 15.41
N HIS A 102 14.89 -3.71 14.91
CA HIS A 102 15.23 -3.91 13.50
C HIS A 102 16.15 -5.13 13.31
N ALA A 103 15.87 -5.93 12.29
CA ALA A 103 16.69 -7.08 11.89
C ALA A 103 17.19 -6.93 10.45
N ILE A 104 18.40 -7.44 10.18
CA ILE A 104 18.94 -7.56 8.82
C ILE A 104 18.46 -8.90 8.26
N VAL A 105 17.75 -8.87 7.12
CA VAL A 105 17.30 -10.11 6.47
C VAL A 105 18.40 -10.61 5.55
N THR A 106 19.20 -11.55 6.04
CA THR A 106 20.33 -12.12 5.29
C THR A 106 19.88 -13.07 4.17
N GLU A 107 18.68 -13.63 4.27
CA GLU A 107 18.09 -14.53 3.28
C GLU A 107 17.75 -13.85 1.94
N ARG A 108 17.66 -12.51 1.94
CA ARG A 108 17.25 -11.73 0.77
C ARG A 108 18.27 -10.65 0.47
N THR A 109 18.61 -10.51 -0.81
CA THR A 109 19.42 -9.41 -1.31
C THR A 109 18.56 -8.46 -2.12
N ILE A 110 18.82 -7.16 -1.98
CA ILE A 110 18.26 -6.12 -2.82
C ILE A 110 18.91 -6.31 -4.21
N PRO A 111 18.11 -6.46 -5.27
CA PRO A 111 18.62 -6.61 -6.62
C PRO A 111 19.49 -5.40 -6.99
N THR A 112 20.50 -5.63 -7.82
CA THR A 112 21.22 -4.52 -8.46
C THR A 112 20.26 -3.72 -9.34
N GLU A 113 20.65 -2.51 -9.72
CA GLU A 113 19.87 -1.67 -10.64
C GLU A 113 19.55 -2.41 -11.94
N ALA A 114 20.55 -3.06 -12.54
CA ALA A 114 20.37 -3.87 -13.75
C ALA A 114 19.41 -5.07 -13.55
N GLU A 115 19.50 -5.77 -12.41
CA GLU A 115 18.58 -6.86 -12.07
C GLU A 115 17.15 -6.36 -11.84
N ALA A 116 17.01 -5.18 -11.21
CA ALA A 116 15.74 -4.54 -10.96
C ALA A 116 15.07 -4.13 -12.27
N ASP A 117 15.83 -3.52 -13.20
CA ASP A 117 15.34 -3.12 -14.52
C ASP A 117 14.94 -4.34 -15.37
N ALA A 118 15.75 -5.39 -15.37
CA ALA A 118 15.42 -6.65 -16.06
C ALA A 118 14.14 -7.28 -15.50
N THR A 119 13.99 -7.28 -14.17
CA THR A 119 12.79 -7.77 -13.50
C THR A 119 11.57 -6.91 -13.85
N LEU A 120 11.73 -5.58 -13.87
CA LEU A 120 10.67 -4.64 -14.21
C LEU A 120 10.23 -4.81 -15.67
N ALA A 121 11.17 -4.88 -16.61
CA ALA A 121 10.90 -5.12 -18.02
C ALA A 121 10.13 -6.43 -18.23
N THR A 122 10.54 -7.50 -17.55
CA THR A 122 9.85 -8.81 -17.58
C THR A 122 8.41 -8.71 -17.07
N LYS A 123 8.20 -8.06 -15.93
CA LYS A 123 6.85 -7.85 -15.36
C LYS A 123 5.97 -6.98 -16.26
N GLN A 124 6.54 -5.93 -16.86
CA GLN A 124 5.81 -5.07 -17.80
C GLN A 124 5.41 -5.82 -19.07
N ALA A 125 6.30 -6.64 -19.62
CA ALA A 125 6.01 -7.51 -20.77
C ALA A 125 4.87 -8.50 -20.46
N ALA A 126 4.95 -9.17 -19.30
CA ALA A 126 3.89 -10.08 -18.84
C ALA A 126 2.54 -9.35 -18.70
N ARG A 127 2.51 -8.19 -18.05
CA ARG A 127 1.30 -7.36 -17.92
C ARG A 127 0.71 -6.97 -19.27
N LYS A 128 1.56 -6.59 -20.23
CA LYS A 128 1.14 -6.24 -21.60
C LYS A 128 0.55 -7.45 -22.33
N ALA A 129 1.15 -8.63 -22.18
CA ALA A 129 0.64 -9.88 -22.74
C ALA A 129 -0.74 -10.24 -22.16
N SER A 130 -0.91 -10.23 -20.84
CA SER A 130 -2.20 -10.49 -20.20
C SER A 130 -3.28 -9.50 -20.63
N LYS A 131 -2.94 -8.21 -20.79
CA LYS A 131 -3.88 -7.19 -21.30
C LYS A 131 -4.32 -7.49 -22.74
N ARG A 132 -3.40 -7.90 -23.61
CA ARG A 132 -3.70 -8.30 -24.99
C ARG A 132 -4.59 -9.54 -25.04
N ALA A 133 -4.28 -10.57 -24.24
CA ALA A 133 -5.09 -11.77 -24.13
C ALA A 133 -6.52 -11.46 -23.66
N ARG A 134 -6.67 -10.67 -22.59
CA ARG A 134 -7.99 -10.22 -22.10
C ARG A 134 -8.78 -9.46 -23.18
N LYS A 135 -8.12 -8.56 -23.93
CA LYS A 135 -8.76 -7.83 -25.03
C LYS A 135 -9.20 -8.78 -26.16
N ALA A 136 -8.38 -9.76 -26.52
CA ALA A 136 -8.72 -10.76 -27.54
C ALA A 136 -9.92 -11.62 -27.13
N THR A 137 -9.96 -12.08 -25.87
CA THR A 137 -11.10 -12.82 -25.33
C THR A 137 -12.40 -12.00 -25.37
N VAL A 138 -12.32 -10.71 -25.00
CA VAL A 138 -13.47 -9.80 -25.10
C VAL A 138 -13.93 -9.69 -26.56
N VAL A 139 -13.03 -9.41 -27.51
CA VAL A 139 -13.39 -9.30 -28.93
C VAL A 139 -14.01 -10.59 -29.47
N ARG A 140 -13.49 -11.77 -29.10
CA ARG A 140 -14.07 -13.06 -29.49
C ARG A 140 -15.49 -13.24 -28.95
N LYS A 141 -15.76 -12.81 -27.70
CA LYS A 141 -17.11 -12.84 -27.12
C LYS A 141 -18.09 -12.00 -27.93
N TRP A 142 -17.69 -10.80 -28.37
CA TRP A 142 -18.52 -9.94 -29.21
C TRP A 142 -18.72 -10.46 -30.63
N ARG A 143 -17.74 -11.19 -31.17
CA ARG A 143 -17.79 -11.79 -32.51
C ARG A 143 -18.45 -13.17 -32.56
N LYS A 144 -18.91 -13.72 -31.44
CA LYS A 144 -19.65 -14.98 -31.46
C LYS A 144 -20.90 -14.73 -32.32
N PRO A 145 -21.02 -15.34 -33.50
CA PRO A 145 -22.21 -15.15 -34.33
C PRO A 145 -23.41 -15.52 -33.47
N ALA A 146 -24.51 -14.77 -33.62
CA ALA A 146 -25.79 -15.20 -33.06
C ALA A 146 -25.98 -16.65 -33.52
N GLU A 147 -26.27 -17.55 -32.57
CA GLU A 147 -26.72 -18.88 -32.96
C GLU A 147 -27.84 -18.68 -33.97
N PRO A 148 -27.77 -19.31 -35.15
CA PRO A 148 -28.85 -19.19 -36.11
C PRO A 148 -30.10 -19.63 -35.37
N ASP A 149 -31.09 -18.73 -35.26
CA ASP A 149 -32.38 -19.05 -34.69
C ASP A 149 -32.87 -20.29 -35.43
N THR A 150 -32.77 -21.45 -34.78
CA THR A 150 -33.24 -22.71 -35.34
C THR A 150 -34.73 -22.48 -35.52
N ALA A 151 -35.14 -22.25 -36.77
CA ALA A 151 -36.54 -22.05 -37.08
C ALA A 151 -37.30 -23.23 -36.46
N PRO A 152 -38.36 -22.97 -35.66
CA PRO A 152 -39.12 -24.03 -35.04
C PRO A 152 -39.59 -24.99 -36.14
N ASP A 153 -39.33 -26.27 -35.91
CA ASP A 153 -39.62 -27.35 -36.84
C ASP A 153 -41.11 -27.28 -37.24
N PRO A 154 -41.47 -27.09 -38.53
CA PRO A 154 -42.86 -26.82 -38.93
C PRO A 154 -43.77 -28.05 -38.85
N THR A 155 -43.32 -29.17 -38.30
CA THR A 155 -44.09 -30.42 -38.19
C THR A 155 -44.35 -30.77 -36.73
N ALA A 156 -45.37 -30.13 -36.14
CA ALA A 156 -46.07 -30.60 -34.95
C ALA A 156 -47.57 -30.32 -35.10
#